data_AF-A0A9Q9PAD1-F1
#
_entry.id   AF-A0A9Q9PAD1-F1
#
_cell.length_a   1.000
_cell.length_b   1.000
_cell.length_c   1.000
_cell.angle_alpha   90.00
_cell.angle_beta   90.00
_cell.angle_gamma   90.00
#
_symmetry.space_group_name_H-M   'P 1'
#
loop_
_entity.id
_entity.type
_entity.pdbx_description
1 polymer ?
#
loop_
_entity_poly.entity_id
_entity_poly.type
_entity_poly.pdbx_seq_one_letter_code
_entity_poly.pdbx_strand_id
1 'polypeptide(L)'
;MPKWLTFEPKPTRQRRDQLDWIEAKRKELNALRGRAGERLTDNTLIRVAIDLLIVNGERLQGTTEAELRASLGINDDALPE
;
A
#
# COMPACT_ATOMS: atom_id res chain seq x y z
N MET A 1 20.04 -1.34 15.65
CA MET A 1 19.39 -2.47 14.94
C MET A 1 18.95 -1.98 13.56
N PRO A 2 19.23 -2.72 12.47
CA PRO A 2 18.64 -2.43 11.16
C PRO A 2 17.12 -2.21 11.24
N LYS A 3 16.60 -1.21 10.53
CA LYS A 3 15.17 -0.85 10.59
C LYS A 3 14.24 -2.02 10.27
N TRP A 4 14.62 -2.90 9.35
CA TRP A 4 13.79 -4.05 9.00
C TRP A 4 13.62 -5.07 10.14
N LEU A 5 14.53 -5.11 11.11
CA LEU A 5 14.42 -5.96 12.30
C LEU A 5 13.42 -5.42 13.34
N THR A 6 12.90 -4.20 13.14
CA THR A 6 11.86 -3.64 14.02
C THR A 6 10.45 -3.95 13.52
N PHE A 7 10.30 -4.69 12.41
CA PHE A 7 9.00 -5.08 11.86
C PHE A 7 8.81 -6.59 11.95
N GLU A 8 7.56 -7.00 12.15
CA GLU A 8 7.19 -8.40 12.12
C GLU A 8 7.06 -8.90 10.66
N PRO A 9 7.59 -10.09 10.33
CA PRO A 9 7.42 -10.67 9.01
C PRO A 9 5.98 -11.14 8.81
N LYS A 10 5.37 -10.79 7.68
CA LYS A 10 4.01 -11.21 7.31
C LYS A 10 3.94 -11.66 5.84
N PRO A 11 3.59 -12.92 5.55
CA PRO A 11 3.21 -13.31 4.20
C PRO A 11 1.84 -12.70 3.86
N THR A 12 1.79 -11.97 2.73
CA THR A 12 0.57 -11.33 2.22
C THR A 12 0.38 -11.75 0.77
N ARG A 13 -0.85 -12.17 0.41
CA ARG A 13 -1.22 -12.42 -0.98
C ARG A 13 -1.80 -11.14 -1.56
N GLN A 14 -1.18 -10.63 -2.61
CA GLN A 14 -1.63 -9.44 -3.32
C GLN A 14 -2.03 -9.81 -4.75
N ARG A 15 -2.96 -9.04 -5.31
CA ARG A 15 -3.32 -9.15 -6.72
C ARG A 15 -2.19 -8.63 -7.62
N ARG A 16 -2.20 -9.05 -8.89
CA ARG A 16 -1.12 -8.73 -9.84
C ARG A 16 -1.01 -7.22 -10.11
N ASP A 17 -2.15 -6.57 -10.36
CA ASP A 17 -2.29 -5.13 -10.54
C ASP A 17 -1.67 -4.34 -9.37
N GLN A 18 -1.89 -4.78 -8.14
CA GLN A 18 -1.32 -4.14 -6.96
C GLN A 18 0.20 -4.25 -6.91
N LEU A 19 0.76 -5.42 -7.27
CA LEU A 19 2.20 -5.64 -7.29
C LEU A 19 2.87 -4.77 -8.35
N ASP A 20 2.30 -4.73 -9.55
CA ASP A 20 2.83 -3.96 -10.67
C ASP A 20 2.81 -2.45 -10.37
N TRP A 21 1.70 -1.96 -9.81
CA TRP A 21 1.58 -0.56 -9.38
C TRP A 21 2.57 -0.20 -8.27
N ILE A 22 2.72 -1.05 -7.24
CA ILE A 22 3.66 -0.84 -6.14
C ILE A 22 5.09 -0.77 -6.67
N GLU A 23 5.47 -1.66 -7.58
CA GLU A 23 6.81 -1.67 -8.15
C GLU A 23 7.07 -0.38 -8.94
N ALA A 24 6.15 0.01 -9.81
CA ALA A 24 6.26 1.22 -10.61
C ALA A 24 6.37 2.47 -9.73
N LYS A 25 5.43 2.63 -8.78
CA LYS A 25 5.40 3.78 -7.87
C LYS A 25 6.63 3.83 -6.97
N ARG A 26 7.11 2.69 -6.48
CA ARG A 26 8.35 2.61 -5.70
C ARG A 26 9.56 3.06 -6.52
N LYS A 27 9.67 2.65 -7.79
CA LYS A 27 10.79 3.07 -8.67
C LYS A 27 10.76 4.58 -8.89
N GLU A 28 9.59 5.14 -9.20
CA GLU A 28 9.38 6.58 -9.36
C GLU A 28 9.80 7.36 -8.11
N LEU A 29 9.26 7.00 -6.94
CA LEU A 29 9.59 7.70 -5.68
C LEU A 29 11.07 7.58 -5.31
N ASN A 30 11.69 6.41 -5.55
CA ASN A 30 13.12 6.25 -5.29
C ASN A 30 13.99 7.05 -6.27
N ALA A 31 13.55 7.27 -7.51
CA ALA A 31 14.23 8.13 -8.46
C ALA A 31 14.14 9.61 -8.04
N LEU A 32 12.95 10.08 -7.67
CA LEU A 32 12.70 11.44 -7.18
C LEU A 32 13.50 11.76 -5.91
N ARG A 33 13.60 10.78 -5.00
CA ARG A 33 14.39 10.88 -3.77
C ARG A 33 15.90 11.01 -4.04
N GLY A 34 16.40 10.49 -5.17
CA GLY A 34 17.83 10.41 -5.47
C GLY A 34 18.61 9.68 -4.37
N ARG A 35 19.51 10.38 -3.69
CA ARG A 35 20.33 9.86 -2.56
C ARG A 35 19.87 10.32 -1.18
N ALA A 36 18.79 11.09 -1.07
CA ALA A 36 18.32 11.59 0.21
C ALA A 36 17.56 10.52 1.00
N GLY A 37 17.80 10.39 2.30
CA GLY A 37 17.00 9.48 3.16
C GLY A 37 17.05 7.99 2.79
N GLU A 38 16.18 7.21 3.42
CA GLU A 38 16.16 5.75 3.27
C GLU A 38 15.56 5.29 1.93
N ARG A 39 16.01 4.14 1.44
CA ARG A 39 15.43 3.49 0.26
C ARG A 39 14.01 3.02 0.58
N LEU A 40 13.06 3.39 -0.27
CA LEU A 40 11.69 2.94 -0.17
C LEU A 40 11.55 1.53 -0.75
N THR A 41 10.82 0.66 -0.04
CA THR A 41 10.54 -0.74 -0.42
C THR A 41 9.05 -0.95 -0.63
N ASP A 42 8.66 -2.09 -1.22
CA ASP A 42 7.25 -2.46 -1.36
C ASP A 42 6.56 -2.48 0.01
N ASN A 43 7.22 -3.06 1.02
CA ASN A 43 6.76 -3.04 2.42
C ASN A 43 6.60 -1.63 2.99
N THR A 44 7.29 -0.63 2.45
CA THR A 44 7.10 0.77 2.86
C THR A 44 5.76 1.30 2.35
N LEU A 45 5.43 1.08 1.08
CA LEU A 45 4.14 1.47 0.51
C LEU A 45 2.97 0.67 1.11
N ILE A 46 3.17 -0.62 1.38
CA ILE A 46 2.16 -1.46 2.04
C ILE A 46 1.85 -0.94 3.44
N ARG A 47 2.86 -0.58 4.24
CA ARG A 47 2.63 0.00 5.57
C ARG A 47 1.89 1.34 5.50
N VAL A 48 2.24 2.21 4.57
CA VAL A 48 1.50 3.46 4.34
C VAL A 48 0.04 3.20 3.93
N ALA A 49 -0.22 2.20 3.08
CA ALA A 49 -1.58 1.81 2.71
C ALA A 49 -2.37 1.28 3.92
N ILE A 50 -1.74 0.54 4.83
CA ILE A 50 -2.35 0.09 6.09
C ILE A 50 -2.65 1.29 6.99
N ASP A 51 -1.74 2.25 7.12
CA ASP A 51 -1.98 3.47 7.91
C ASP A 51 -3.18 4.26 7.37
N LEU A 52 -3.30 4.38 6.03
CA LEU A 52 -4.47 4.98 5.39
C LEU A 52 -5.76 4.21 5.71
N LEU A 53 -5.71 2.88 5.74
CA LEU A 53 -6.85 2.04 6.11
C LEU A 53 -7.25 2.25 7.57
N ILE A 54 -6.27 2.33 8.48
CA ILE A 54 -6.49 2.61 9.91
C ILE A 54 -7.16 3.98 10.10
N VAL A 55 -6.65 5.02 9.43
CA VAL A 55 -7.22 6.38 9.50
C VAL A 55 -8.66 6.43 9.00
N ASN A 56 -9.01 5.58 8.02
CA ASN A 56 -10.36 5.51 7.47
C ASN A 56 -11.21 4.38 8.09
N GLY A 57 -10.80 3.80 9.22
CA GLY A 57 -11.44 2.62 9.80
C GLY A 57 -12.94 2.79 10.07
N GLU A 58 -13.36 3.96 10.58
CA GLU A 58 -14.78 4.28 10.85
C GLU A 58 -15.65 4.30 9.58
N ARG A 59 -15.04 4.42 8.41
CA ARG A 59 -15.74 4.40 7.12
C ARG A 59 -15.91 2.99 6.57
N LEU A 60 -15.19 1.99 7.10
CA LEU A 60 -15.26 0.62 6.62
C LEU A 60 -16.62 0.00 6.96
N GLN A 61 -17.35 -0.39 5.92
CA GLN A 61 -18.66 -1.01 6.04
C GLN A 61 -18.78 -2.17 5.06
N GLY A 62 -19.42 -3.26 5.50
CA GLY A 62 -19.65 -4.46 4.69
C GLY A 62 -18.90 -5.69 5.17
N THR A 63 -19.04 -6.77 4.42
CA THR A 63 -18.56 -8.12 4.74
C THR A 63 -17.67 -8.73 3.66
N THR A 64 -17.56 -8.08 2.51
CA THR A 64 -16.72 -8.51 1.37
C THR A 64 -15.66 -7.46 1.02
N GLU A 65 -14.57 -7.86 0.35
CA GLU A 65 -13.54 -6.91 -0.10
C GLU A 65 -14.11 -5.81 -1.00
N ALA A 66 -15.07 -6.15 -1.87
CA ALA A 66 -15.74 -5.20 -2.76
C ALA A 66 -16.57 -4.17 -1.98
N GLU A 67 -17.32 -4.59 -0.97
CA GLU A 67 -18.09 -3.67 -0.11
C GLU A 67 -17.17 -2.77 0.71
N LEU A 68 -16.09 -3.32 1.28
CA LEU A 68 -15.09 -2.53 2.00
C LEU A 68 -14.45 -1.48 1.09
N ARG A 69 -14.07 -1.85 -0.14
CA ARG A 69 -13.56 -0.91 -1.15
C ARG A 69 -14.59 0.18 -1.48
N ALA A 70 -15.84 -0.21 -1.74
CA ALA A 70 -16.93 0.72 -2.04
C ALA A 70 -17.21 1.70 -0.87
N SER A 71 -17.15 1.23 0.38
CA SER A 71 -17.34 2.09 1.57
C SER A 71 -16.27 3.19 1.70
N LEU A 72 -15.08 2.95 1.13
CA LEU A 72 -14.00 3.92 1.04
C LEU A 72 -14.08 4.80 -0.22
N GLY A 73 -15.02 4.53 -1.14
CA GLY A 73 -15.13 5.18 -2.44
C GLY A 73 -14.17 4.64 -3.50
N ILE A 74 -13.62 3.44 -3.28
CA ILE A 74 -12.71 2.77 -4.22
C ILE A 74 -13.58 1.90 -5.15
N ASN A 75 -13.88 2.43 -6.33
CA ASN A 75 -14.55 1.69 -7.39
C ASN A 75 -13.53 1.20 -8.43
N ASP A 76 -13.87 0.19 -9.21
CA ASP A 76 -12.90 -0.39 -10.16
C ASP A 76 -12.51 0.60 -11.28
N ASP A 77 -13.37 1.58 -11.60
CA ASP A 77 -13.05 2.70 -12.50
C ASP A 77 -12.08 3.73 -11.89
N ALA A 78 -11.83 3.67 -10.57
CA ALA A 78 -11.02 4.64 -9.85
C ALA A 78 -9.54 4.22 -9.74
N LEU A 79 -9.19 3.00 -10.17
CA LEU A 79 -7.80 2.56 -10.25
C LEU A 79 -7.24 2.84 -11.65
N PRO A 80 -6.04 3.45 -11.74
CA PRO A 80 -5.39 3.60 -13.03
C PRO A 80 -5.10 2.23 -13.64
N GLU A 81 -5.36 2.07 -14.95
CA GLU A 81 -4.95 0.91 -15.75
C GLU A 81 -3.42 0.70 -15.71
#